data_AF-A0A7Z9M1Y0-F1
#
_entry.id   AF-A0A7Z9M1Y0-F1
#
_cell.length_a   1.000
_cell.length_b   1.000
_cell.length_c   1.000
_cell.angle_alpha   90.00
_cell.angle_beta   90.00
_cell.angle_gamma   90.00
#
_symmetry.space_group_name_H-M   'P 1'
#
loop_
_entity.id
_entity.type
_entity.pdbx_description
1 polymer ?
#
loop_
_entity_poly.entity_id
_entity_poly.type
_entity_poly.pdbx_seq_one_letter_code
_entity_poly.pdbx_strand_id
1 'polypeptide(L)'
;GGIRLSQETFQAVLRDMATSLRAQGFTDIFLIGDSGGNQRGMAIVAEELSAAWAGQGIVIAHIPEYYNYDDVVQYQKDVLGIDEDPRLEGLHDDYYITSIIMNEDPQHVRLEQRIAADKASINDISLLPVDKTLEHGRRLIEFRTDVTVAAIKAAIAASGR
;
A
#
# COMPACT_ATOMS: atom_id res chain seq x y z
N GLY A 1 -13.59 -6.87 13.01
CA GLY A 1 -12.74 -6.09 13.92
C GLY A 1 -11.29 -6.22 13.47
N GLY A 2 -10.45 -5.22 13.73
CA GLY A 2 -9.03 -5.26 13.35
C GLY A 2 -8.16 -5.99 14.38
N ILE A 3 -7.19 -6.77 13.90
CA ILE A 3 -6.14 -7.41 14.72
C ILE A 3 -4.86 -6.61 14.53
N ARG A 4 -4.17 -6.28 15.63
CA ARG A 4 -2.97 -5.45 15.61
C ARG A 4 -1.92 -5.99 16.58
N LEU A 5 -0.65 -5.87 16.18
CA LEU A 5 0.50 -6.07 17.06
C LEU A 5 0.83 -4.75 17.78
N SER A 6 1.50 -4.84 18.93
CA SER A 6 2.17 -3.65 19.47
C SER A 6 3.31 -3.25 18.52
N GLN A 7 3.76 -2.00 18.62
CA GLN A 7 4.84 -1.51 17.76
C GLN A 7 6.15 -2.26 18.04
N GLU A 8 6.40 -2.60 19.31
CA GLU A 8 7.56 -3.38 19.74
C GLU A 8 7.52 -4.79 19.14
N THR A 9 6.37 -5.47 19.20
CA THR A 9 6.20 -6.81 18.60
C THR A 9 6.30 -6.76 17.09
N PHE A 10 5.68 -5.78 16.43
CA PHE A 10 5.75 -5.64 14.98
C PHE A 10 7.19 -5.44 14.49
N GLN A 11 7.94 -4.55 15.14
CA GLN A 11 9.36 -4.32 14.81
C GLN A 11 10.22 -5.56 15.07
N ALA A 12 9.96 -6.32 16.14
CA ALA A 12 10.66 -7.57 16.40
C ALA A 12 10.44 -8.60 15.28
N VAL A 13 9.19 -8.78 14.84
CA VAL A 13 8.86 -9.66 13.71
C VAL A 13 9.60 -9.23 12.44
N LEU A 14 9.59 -7.94 12.10
CA LEU A 14 10.29 -7.43 10.92
C LEU A 14 11.81 -7.67 10.99
N ARG A 15 12.44 -7.44 12.15
CA ARG A 15 13.87 -7.69 12.36
C ARG A 15 14.23 -9.15 12.15
N ASP A 16 13.44 -10.06 12.73
CA ASP A 16 13.70 -11.50 12.65
C ASP A 16 13.49 -12.01 11.21
N MET A 17 12.45 -11.55 10.52
CA MET A 17 12.19 -11.88 9.12
C MET A 17 13.31 -11.39 8.20
N ALA A 18 13.69 -10.12 8.31
CA ALA A 18 14.75 -9.53 7.49
C ALA A 18 16.11 -10.21 7.75
N THR A 19 16.45 -10.47 9.01
CA THR A 19 17.69 -11.18 9.38
C THR A 19 17.70 -12.60 8.84
N SER A 20 16.55 -13.28 8.86
CA SER A 20 16.41 -14.63 8.30
C SER A 20 16.58 -14.64 6.78
N LEU A 21 16.00 -13.67 6.07
CA LEU A 21 16.21 -13.51 4.62
C LEU A 21 17.68 -13.26 4.30
N ARG A 22 18.34 -12.34 5.02
CA ARG A 22 19.77 -12.11 4.87
C ARG A 22 20.59 -13.38 5.09
N ALA A 23 20.29 -14.17 6.12
CA ALA A 23 20.99 -15.42 6.41
C ALA A 23 20.82 -16.49 5.31
N GLN A 24 19.73 -16.42 4.53
CA GLN A 24 19.48 -17.27 3.38
C GLN A 24 20.15 -16.77 2.09
N GLY A 25 20.83 -15.62 2.13
CA GLY A 25 21.57 -15.06 1.00
C GLY A 25 20.80 -14.01 0.19
N PHE A 26 19.63 -13.56 0.66
CA PHE A 26 18.97 -12.40 0.06
C PHE A 26 19.78 -11.13 0.32
N THR A 27 19.98 -10.32 -0.71
CA THR A 27 20.78 -9.08 -0.66
C THR A 27 19.95 -7.83 -0.92
N ASP A 28 18.70 -7.98 -1.34
CA ASP A 28 17.74 -6.89 -1.60
C ASP A 28 16.47 -7.21 -0.82
N ILE A 29 16.23 -6.48 0.27
CA ILE A 29 15.12 -6.72 1.21
C ILE A 29 14.32 -5.42 1.34
N PHE A 30 13.06 -5.43 0.91
CA PHE A 30 12.20 -4.25 0.94
C PHE A 30 11.03 -4.46 1.88
N LEU A 31 10.85 -3.53 2.82
CA LEU A 31 9.67 -3.48 3.68
C LEU A 31 8.62 -2.59 3.01
N ILE A 32 7.47 -3.18 2.69
CA ILE A 32 6.37 -2.52 1.98
C ILE A 32 5.08 -2.86 2.73
N GLY A 33 4.20 -1.87 2.97
CA GLY A 33 2.96 -2.14 3.69
C GLY A 33 1.85 -1.12 3.42
N ASP A 34 0.60 -1.62 3.45
CA ASP A 34 -0.62 -0.87 3.12
C ASP A 34 -1.35 -0.30 4.35
N SER A 35 -0.64 -0.10 5.46
CA SER A 35 -1.25 0.35 6.71
C SER A 35 -0.45 1.49 7.33
N GLY A 36 -1.13 2.61 7.61
CA GLY A 36 -0.49 3.82 8.15
C GLY A 36 0.19 3.58 9.49
N GLY A 37 -0.43 2.78 10.36
CA GLY A 37 0.13 2.43 11.67
C GLY A 37 1.43 1.61 11.60
N ASN A 38 1.73 0.98 10.46
CA ASN A 38 2.92 0.17 10.27
C ASN A 38 4.12 0.95 9.74
N GLN A 39 3.89 2.10 9.10
CA GLN A 39 4.91 2.86 8.36
C GLN A 39 6.12 3.21 9.23
N ARG A 40 5.87 3.75 10.44
CA ARG A 40 6.93 4.12 11.38
C ARG A 40 7.76 2.92 11.85
N GLY A 41 7.12 1.79 12.14
CA GLY A 41 7.80 0.59 12.58
C GLY A 41 8.69 -0.01 11.48
N MET A 42 8.22 -0.01 10.24
CA MET A 42 9.01 -0.44 9.08
C MET A 42 10.22 0.48 8.84
N ALA A 43 10.03 1.80 8.91
CA ALA A 43 11.13 2.76 8.76
C ALA A 43 12.24 2.54 9.81
N ILE A 44 11.87 2.45 11.10
CA ILE A 44 12.82 2.21 12.20
C ILE A 44 13.65 0.94 11.95
N VAL A 45 13.00 -0.17 11.59
CA VAL A 45 13.70 -1.44 11.37
C VAL A 45 14.60 -1.39 10.14
N ALA A 46 14.14 -0.77 9.05
CA ALA A 46 14.95 -0.62 7.85
C ALA A 46 16.20 0.23 8.13
N GLU A 47 16.07 1.35 8.85
CA GLU A 47 17.19 2.23 9.24
C GLU A 47 18.18 1.50 10.15
N GLU A 48 17.70 0.81 11.18
CA GLU A 48 18.52 0.03 12.12
C GLU A 48 19.34 -1.03 11.39
N LEU A 49 18.70 -1.84 10.54
CA LEU A 49 19.35 -2.93 9.83
C LEU A 49 20.24 -2.43 8.69
N SER A 50 19.87 -1.34 8.01
CA SER A 50 20.72 -0.70 7.00
C SER A 50 22.03 -0.22 7.63
N ALA A 51 21.98 0.39 8.82
CA ALA A 51 23.18 0.77 9.55
C ALA A 51 24.00 -0.46 9.99
N ALA A 52 23.35 -1.48 10.53
CA ALA A 52 24.02 -2.71 10.99
C ALA A 52 24.69 -3.50 9.84
N TRP A 53 24.15 -3.42 8.63
CA TRP A 53 24.62 -4.16 7.46
C TRP A 53 25.44 -3.30 6.49
N ALA A 54 25.82 -2.08 6.89
CA ALA A 54 26.61 -1.17 6.07
C ALA A 54 27.91 -1.83 5.57
N GLY A 55 28.20 -1.64 4.27
CA GLY A 55 29.39 -2.18 3.62
C GLY A 55 29.34 -3.69 3.31
N GLN A 56 28.22 -4.38 3.56
CA GLN A 56 28.09 -5.82 3.35
C GLN A 56 27.42 -6.18 2.00
N GLY A 57 27.17 -5.19 1.14
CA GLY A 57 26.51 -5.40 -0.16
C GLY A 57 25.03 -5.79 -0.04
N ILE A 58 24.37 -5.43 1.06
CA ILE A 58 22.97 -5.71 1.33
C ILE A 58 22.19 -4.41 1.36
N VAL A 59 21.07 -4.37 0.64
CA VAL A 59 20.06 -3.33 0.72
C VAL A 59 18.94 -3.82 1.59
N ILE A 60 18.64 -3.04 2.62
CA ILE A 60 17.37 -3.11 3.32
C ILE A 60 16.76 -1.71 3.38
N ALA A 61 15.54 -1.57 2.89
CA ALA A 61 14.87 -0.28 2.83
C ALA A 61 13.36 -0.43 3.10
N HIS A 62 12.79 0.58 3.74
CA HIS A 62 11.35 0.78 3.76
C HIS A 62 10.97 1.58 2.51
N ILE A 63 9.92 1.15 1.81
CA ILE A 63 9.38 1.81 0.61
C ILE A 63 8.04 2.48 0.97
N PRO A 64 8.07 3.68 1.59
CA PRO A 64 6.85 4.38 2.00
C PRO A 64 5.99 4.82 0.82
N GLU A 65 6.58 4.94 -0.38
CA GLU A 65 5.90 5.42 -1.58
C GLU A 65 4.74 4.53 -1.99
N TYR A 66 4.76 3.24 -1.63
CA TYR A 66 3.63 2.34 -1.83
C TYR A 66 2.37 2.78 -1.05
N TYR A 67 2.54 3.32 0.16
CA TYR A 67 1.45 3.77 1.04
C TYR A 67 1.07 5.24 0.79
N ASN A 68 1.57 5.89 -0.26
CA ASN A 68 1.32 7.31 -0.46
C ASN A 68 -0.15 7.60 -0.82
N TYR A 69 -0.96 7.96 0.18
CA TYR A 69 -2.37 8.30 0.02
C TYR A 69 -2.55 9.60 -0.77
N ASP A 70 -1.73 10.63 -0.49
CA ASP A 70 -1.92 11.97 -1.05
C ASP A 70 -1.79 11.95 -2.57
N ASP A 71 -0.75 11.31 -3.11
CA ASP A 71 -0.55 11.23 -4.55
C ASP A 71 -1.60 10.34 -5.24
N VAL A 72 -2.08 9.30 -4.56
CA VAL A 72 -3.15 8.42 -5.06
C VAL A 72 -4.48 9.18 -5.15
N VAL A 73 -4.82 9.96 -4.13
CA VAL A 73 -6.03 10.81 -4.12
C VAL A 73 -5.90 11.91 -5.18
N GLN A 74 -4.72 12.51 -5.34
CA GLN A 74 -4.48 13.49 -6.40
C GLN A 74 -4.64 12.88 -7.79
N TYR A 75 -4.10 11.67 -8.03
CA TYR A 75 -4.29 10.94 -9.29
C TYR A 75 -5.78 10.62 -9.51
N GLN A 76 -6.47 10.12 -8.50
CA GLN A 76 -7.91 9.85 -8.56
C GLN A 76 -8.70 11.10 -8.99
N LYS A 77 -8.39 12.25 -8.41
CA LYS A 77 -9.05 13.52 -8.73
C LYS A 77 -8.70 14.01 -10.14
N ASP A 78 -7.43 14.20 -10.44
CA ASP A 78 -7.00 14.90 -11.65
C ASP A 78 -7.06 14.03 -12.90
N VAL A 79 -6.87 12.72 -12.74
CA VAL A 79 -6.71 11.78 -13.86
C VAL A 79 -7.95 10.91 -14.07
N LEU A 80 -8.66 10.54 -13.00
CA LEU A 80 -9.89 9.76 -13.07
C LEU A 80 -11.16 10.61 -12.94
N GLY A 81 -11.03 11.88 -12.55
CA GLY A 81 -12.15 12.80 -12.39
C GLY A 81 -13.04 12.48 -11.19
N ILE A 82 -12.50 11.79 -10.18
CA ILE A 82 -13.22 11.42 -8.96
C ILE A 82 -12.72 12.32 -7.82
N ASP A 83 -13.46 13.40 -7.56
CA ASP A 83 -13.18 14.31 -6.44
C ASP A 83 -13.95 13.81 -5.21
N GLU A 84 -13.29 12.97 -4.41
CA GLU A 84 -13.84 12.36 -3.20
C GLU A 84 -13.62 13.25 -1.98
N ASP A 85 -14.67 13.48 -1.19
CA ASP A 85 -14.52 14.01 0.17
C ASP A 85 -14.54 12.82 1.15
N PRO A 86 -13.39 12.41 1.72
CA PRO A 86 -13.29 11.24 2.61
C PRO A 86 -14.03 11.44 3.95
N ARG A 87 -14.59 12.62 4.21
CA ARG A 87 -15.31 12.95 5.45
C ARG A 87 -16.79 12.61 5.38
N LEU A 88 -17.34 12.33 4.20
CA LEU A 88 -18.78 12.19 4.00
C LEU A 88 -19.37 11.04 4.80
N GLU A 89 -18.74 9.86 4.76
CA GLU A 89 -19.21 8.69 5.53
C GLU A 89 -18.35 8.40 6.77
N GLY A 90 -17.15 9.00 6.85
CA GLY A 90 -16.22 8.78 7.97
C GLY A 90 -15.74 7.32 8.08
N LEU A 91 -15.74 6.61 6.95
CA LEU A 91 -15.22 5.24 6.84
C LEU A 91 -13.69 5.26 6.73
N HIS A 92 -13.09 4.09 6.98
CA HIS A 92 -11.67 3.86 6.64
C HIS A 92 -11.49 3.44 5.17
N ASP A 93 -12.59 3.17 4.47
CA ASP A 93 -12.62 2.76 3.07
C ASP A 93 -12.92 3.99 2.21
N ASP A 94 -12.29 4.06 1.05
CA ASP A 94 -12.36 5.16 0.08
C ASP A 94 -12.56 4.56 -1.32
N TYR A 95 -12.99 5.38 -2.29
CA TYR A 95 -13.24 4.91 -3.66
C TYR A 95 -12.03 4.20 -4.26
N TYR A 96 -10.82 4.75 -4.12
CA TYR A 96 -9.63 4.13 -4.68
C TYR A 96 -9.38 2.75 -4.07
N ILE A 97 -9.53 2.56 -2.75
CA ILE A 97 -9.30 1.27 -2.06
C ILE A 97 -10.27 0.23 -2.59
N THR A 98 -11.57 0.56 -2.56
CA THR A 98 -12.62 -0.32 -3.06
C THR A 98 -12.40 -0.68 -4.53
N SER A 99 -12.04 0.28 -5.38
CA SER A 99 -11.81 0.03 -6.82
C SER A 99 -10.61 -0.89 -7.08
N ILE A 100 -9.54 -0.78 -6.28
CA ILE A 100 -8.36 -1.66 -6.34
C ILE A 100 -8.76 -3.08 -5.93
N ILE A 101 -9.46 -3.25 -4.80
CA ILE A 101 -9.89 -4.57 -4.32
C ILE A 101 -10.81 -5.27 -5.33
N MET A 102 -11.70 -4.51 -5.98
CA MET A 102 -12.59 -5.05 -7.01
C MET A 102 -11.86 -5.67 -8.21
N ASN A 103 -10.61 -5.27 -8.49
CA ASN A 103 -9.83 -5.85 -9.59
C ASN A 103 -9.34 -7.28 -9.32
N GLU A 104 -9.28 -7.70 -8.06
CA GLU A 104 -9.07 -9.11 -7.72
C GLU A 104 -10.38 -9.88 -7.83
N ASP A 105 -11.40 -9.45 -7.07
CA ASP A 105 -12.75 -9.99 -7.12
C ASP A 105 -13.77 -8.97 -6.55
N PRO A 106 -14.79 -8.54 -7.32
CA PRO A 106 -15.85 -7.67 -6.82
C PRO A 106 -16.62 -8.22 -5.60
N GLN A 107 -16.58 -9.53 -5.34
CA GLN A 107 -17.17 -10.13 -4.14
C GLN A 107 -16.39 -9.77 -2.87
N HIS A 108 -15.11 -9.41 -2.96
CA HIS A 108 -14.31 -8.95 -1.80
C HIS A 108 -14.86 -7.65 -1.21
N VAL A 109 -15.55 -6.82 -2.02
CA VAL A 109 -16.24 -5.62 -1.53
C VAL A 109 -17.74 -5.86 -1.30
N ARG A 110 -18.20 -7.11 -1.42
CA ARG A 110 -19.62 -7.51 -1.27
C ARG A 110 -20.53 -6.78 -2.24
N LEU A 111 -20.08 -6.62 -3.49
CA LEU A 111 -20.74 -5.78 -4.49
C LEU A 111 -22.22 -6.15 -4.67
N GLU A 112 -22.56 -7.43 -4.80
CA GLU A 112 -23.95 -7.88 -4.96
C GLU A 112 -24.84 -7.48 -3.78
N GLN A 113 -24.33 -7.62 -2.55
CA GLN A 113 -25.07 -7.25 -1.35
C GLN A 113 -25.20 -5.72 -1.23
N ARG A 114 -24.17 -4.97 -1.65
CA ARG A 114 -24.22 -3.51 -1.76
C ARG A 114 -25.29 -3.08 -2.76
N ILE A 115 -25.36 -3.70 -3.95
CA ILE A 115 -26.40 -3.41 -4.96
C ILE A 115 -27.79 -3.72 -4.40
N ALA A 116 -27.97 -4.92 -3.82
CA ALA A 116 -29.27 -5.34 -3.27
C ALA A 116 -29.76 -4.44 -2.11
N ALA A 117 -28.83 -3.79 -1.41
CA ALA A 117 -29.12 -2.88 -0.30
C ALA A 117 -29.16 -1.40 -0.70
N ASP A 118 -29.02 -1.07 -1.99
CA ASP A 118 -28.88 0.31 -2.49
C ASP A 118 -27.71 1.09 -1.84
N LYS A 119 -26.58 0.40 -1.70
CA LYS A 119 -25.34 0.87 -1.07
C LYS A 119 -24.10 0.59 -1.93
N ALA A 120 -24.28 0.53 -3.25
CA ALA A 120 -23.18 0.37 -4.22
C ALA A 120 -22.46 1.70 -4.48
N SER A 121 -22.06 2.36 -3.40
CA SER A 121 -21.35 3.63 -3.38
C SER A 121 -20.41 3.68 -2.19
N ILE A 122 -19.51 4.66 -2.22
CA ILE A 122 -18.67 5.06 -1.09
C ILE A 122 -18.42 6.57 -1.18
N ASN A 123 -18.60 7.28 -0.07
CA ASN A 123 -18.49 8.74 -0.01
C ASN A 123 -19.29 9.41 -1.14
N ASP A 124 -20.54 8.98 -1.34
CA ASP A 124 -21.45 9.40 -2.42
C ASP A 124 -20.97 9.11 -3.86
N ILE A 125 -19.85 8.41 -4.06
CA ILE A 125 -19.36 8.00 -5.37
C ILE A 125 -19.86 6.60 -5.70
N SER A 126 -20.55 6.46 -6.84
CA SER A 126 -21.07 5.16 -7.27
C SER A 126 -19.95 4.19 -7.68
N LEU A 127 -20.08 2.93 -7.26
CA LEU A 127 -19.27 1.79 -7.73
C LEU A 127 -19.80 1.19 -9.04
N LEU A 128 -20.81 1.84 -9.65
CA LEU A 128 -21.46 1.42 -10.88
C LEU A 128 -21.28 2.48 -11.98
N PRO A 129 -21.15 2.08 -13.25
CA PRO A 129 -21.08 0.70 -13.73
C PRO A 129 -19.76 0.02 -13.34
N VAL A 130 -19.81 -1.29 -13.07
CA VAL A 130 -18.69 -2.10 -12.56
C VAL A 130 -17.44 -1.96 -13.44
N ASP A 131 -17.61 -2.00 -14.77
CA ASP A 131 -16.50 -1.91 -15.72
C ASP A 131 -15.69 -0.62 -15.55
N LYS A 132 -16.36 0.50 -15.23
CA LYS A 132 -15.68 1.78 -14.99
C LYS A 132 -14.88 1.74 -13.70
N THR A 133 -15.46 1.19 -12.63
CA THR A 133 -14.76 1.06 -11.34
C THR A 133 -13.58 0.10 -11.44
N LEU A 134 -13.70 -0.98 -12.21
CA LEU A 134 -12.59 -1.88 -12.51
C LEU A 134 -11.49 -1.17 -13.31
N GLU A 135 -11.85 -0.40 -14.34
CA GLU A 135 -10.89 0.41 -15.10
C GLU A 135 -10.13 1.39 -14.20
N HIS A 136 -10.84 2.11 -13.32
CA HIS A 136 -10.23 3.03 -12.36
C HIS A 136 -9.25 2.31 -11.45
N GLY A 137 -9.66 1.18 -10.86
CA GLY A 137 -8.80 0.38 -9.98
C GLY A 137 -7.54 -0.13 -10.69
N ARG A 138 -7.64 -0.58 -11.95
CA ARG A 138 -6.46 -0.99 -12.74
C ARG A 138 -5.48 0.17 -12.93
N ARG A 139 -5.97 1.37 -13.25
CA ARG A 139 -5.13 2.56 -13.43
C ARG A 139 -4.45 3.01 -12.13
N LEU A 140 -5.13 2.86 -10.99
CA LEU A 140 -4.56 3.12 -9.67
C LEU A 140 -3.49 2.08 -9.29
N ILE A 141 -3.72 0.80 -9.62
CA ILE A 141 -2.72 -0.27 -9.45
C ILE A 141 -1.47 0.04 -10.28
N GLU A 142 -1.64 0.41 -11.56
CA GLU A 142 -0.54 0.80 -12.46
C GLU A 142 0.25 1.98 -11.88
N PHE A 143 -0.43 3.04 -11.47
CA PHE A 143 0.18 4.20 -10.85
C PHE A 143 1.01 3.85 -9.60
N ARG A 144 0.41 3.12 -8.64
CA ARG A 144 1.11 2.68 -7.41
C ARG A 144 2.29 1.78 -7.72
N THR A 145 2.15 0.90 -8.72
CA THR A 145 3.22 -0.02 -9.16
C THR A 145 4.40 0.77 -9.70
N ASP A 146 4.17 1.72 -10.60
CA ASP A 146 5.24 2.52 -11.21
C ASP A 146 6.03 3.31 -10.15
N VAL A 147 5.31 3.96 -9.24
CA VAL A 147 5.89 4.71 -8.10
C VAL A 147 6.72 3.79 -7.20
N THR A 148 6.17 2.64 -6.82
CA THR A 148 6.83 1.68 -5.92
C THR A 148 8.08 1.08 -6.57
N VAL A 149 8.01 0.69 -7.84
CA VAL A 149 9.15 0.14 -8.58
C VAL A 149 10.24 1.18 -8.76
N ALA A 150 9.89 2.44 -9.01
CA ALA A 150 10.87 3.54 -9.08
C ALA A 150 11.60 3.72 -7.74
N ALA A 151 10.87 3.70 -6.62
CA ALA A 151 11.45 3.81 -5.28
C ALA A 151 12.38 2.63 -4.94
N ILE A 152 11.98 1.40 -5.27
CA ILE A 152 12.84 0.20 -5.11
C ILE A 152 14.14 0.36 -5.89
N LYS A 153 14.07 0.78 -7.17
CA LYS A 153 15.27 1.00 -7.99
C LYS A 153 16.16 2.10 -7.42
N ALA A 154 15.58 3.17 -6.90
CA ALA A 154 16.32 4.25 -6.26
C ALA A 154 17.05 3.77 -4.99
N ALA A 155 16.40 2.95 -4.16
CA ALA A 155 17.00 2.36 -2.97
C ALA A 155 18.21 1.46 -3.30
N ILE A 156 18.10 0.67 -4.37
CA ILE A 156 19.23 -0.15 -4.86
C ILE A 156 20.38 0.75 -5.31
N ALA A 157 20.11 1.74 -6.16
CA ALA A 157 21.13 2.64 -6.69
C ALA A 157 21.85 3.45 -5.58
N ALA A 158 21.11 3.89 -4.56
CA ALA A 158 21.67 4.62 -3.42
C ALA A 158 22.66 3.79 -2.59
N SER A 159 22.59 2.45 -2.67
CA SER A 159 23.54 1.54 -2.01
C SER A 159 24.86 1.36 -2.76
N GLY A 160 25.00 1.97 -3.94
CA GLY A 160 26.19 1.84 -4.78
C GLY A 160 26.29 0.52 -5.55
N ARG A 161 25.17 -0.20 -5.69
CA ARG A 161 25.02 -1.40 -6.53
C ARG A 161 24.30 -1.10 -7.84
#